data_AF-A0A543GJA9-F1
#
_entry.id   AF-A0A543GJA9-F1
#
_cell.length_a   1.000
_cell.length_b   1.000
_cell.length_c   1.000
_cell.angle_alpha   90.00
_cell.angle_beta   90.00
_cell.angle_gamma   90.00
#
_symmetry.space_group_name_H-M   'P 1'
#
loop_
_entity.id
_entity.type
_entity.pdbx_description
1 polymer ?
#
loop_
_entity_poly.entity_id
_entity_poly.type
_entity_poly.pdbx_seq_one_letter_code
_entity_poly.pdbx_strand_id
1 'polypeptide(L)'
;MTATLDTPAIPTTTTASASTTAVPNARGEAAFLRAETYSLTAREIVYALAAHLTNFGDTLAIQVVDPLTAIDAHMRFNGDLTAWTRGRTPTDVAAVRARAEQIARDYFGTYFPAIPW
;
A
#
# COMPACT_ATOMS: atom_id res chain seq x y z
N MET A 1 18.35 60.29 22.00
CA MET A 1 17.21 59.57 22.61
C MET A 1 15.99 59.98 21.80
N THR A 2 15.23 59.16 21.07
CA THR A 2 15.17 57.70 20.87
C THR A 2 14.34 57.53 19.58
N ALA A 3 14.77 56.66 18.66
CA ALA A 3 13.98 56.30 17.46
C ALA A 3 12.91 55.27 17.84
N THR A 4 11.74 55.32 17.22
CA THR A 4 10.80 54.19 17.20
C THR A 4 10.23 54.04 15.80
N LEU A 5 10.43 52.83 15.28
CA LEU A 5 10.12 52.32 13.96
C LEU A 5 8.73 51.68 14.03
N ASP A 6 7.80 52.09 13.17
CA ASP A 6 6.53 51.39 12.98
C ASP A 6 6.50 50.84 11.55
N THR A 7 6.50 49.52 11.43
CA THR A 7 6.60 48.77 10.18
C THR A 7 5.20 48.30 9.79
N PRO A 8 4.73 48.51 8.54
CA PRO A 8 3.44 47.98 8.11
C PRO A 8 3.48 46.46 7.99
N ALA A 9 2.52 45.77 8.62
CA ALA A 9 2.35 44.33 8.54
C ALA A 9 1.90 43.91 7.13
N ILE A 10 2.73 43.10 6.47
CA ILE A 10 2.43 42.47 5.18
C ILE A 10 1.53 41.25 5.46
N PRO A 11 0.41 41.05 4.74
CA PRO A 11 -0.38 39.83 4.88
C PRO A 11 0.42 38.64 4.34
N THR A 12 0.80 37.72 5.23
CA THR A 12 1.36 36.43 4.84
C THR A 12 0.25 35.57 4.25
N THR A 13 0.01 35.69 2.95
CA THR A 13 -0.65 34.62 2.19
C THR A 13 0.26 33.40 2.26
N THR A 14 -0.04 32.48 3.18
CA THR A 14 0.50 31.14 3.17
C THR A 14 -0.01 30.48 1.90
N THR A 15 0.81 30.52 0.86
CA THR A 15 0.68 29.68 -0.32
C THR A 15 0.71 28.24 0.17
N ALA A 16 -0.46 27.60 0.27
CA ALA A 16 -0.56 26.18 0.48
C ALA A 16 0.17 25.52 -0.69
N SER A 17 1.29 24.90 -0.33
CA SER A 17 2.20 24.18 -1.21
C SER A 17 1.43 23.31 -2.18
N ALA A 18 1.92 23.36 -3.43
CA ALA A 18 1.52 22.50 -4.53
C ALA A 18 1.09 21.12 -4.05
N SER A 19 -0.12 20.72 -4.45
CA SER A 19 -0.55 19.33 -4.50
C SER A 19 0.36 18.58 -5.46
N THR A 20 1.56 18.26 -4.99
CA THR A 20 2.33 17.17 -5.57
C THR A 20 1.52 15.94 -5.23
N THR A 21 0.86 15.36 -6.23
CA THR A 21 0.32 14.00 -6.18
C THR A 21 1.50 13.07 -5.96
N ALA A 22 2.00 13.03 -4.72
CA ALA A 22 3.01 12.10 -4.31
C ALA A 22 2.34 10.74 -4.39
N VAL A 23 2.68 9.99 -5.43
CA VAL A 23 2.46 8.55 -5.47
C VAL A 23 2.82 8.05 -4.07
N PRO A 24 1.88 7.47 -3.30
CA PRO A 24 2.15 7.18 -1.90
C PRO A 24 3.33 6.22 -1.89
N ASN A 25 4.47 6.61 -1.33
CA ASN A 25 5.56 5.69 -1.12
C ASN A 25 5.17 4.81 0.08
N ALA A 26 5.18 3.49 -0.08
CA ALA A 26 4.78 2.53 0.97
C ALA A 26 5.47 2.79 2.33
N ARG A 27 6.65 3.43 2.32
CA ARG A 27 7.45 3.81 3.50
C ARG A 27 6.72 4.72 4.51
N GLY A 28 5.65 5.40 4.10
CA GLY A 28 4.84 6.27 4.98
C GLY A 28 3.50 5.67 5.40
N GLU A 29 3.16 4.46 4.95
CA GLU A 29 1.88 3.83 5.27
C GLU A 29 1.87 3.25 6.69
N ALA A 30 0.72 3.33 7.35
CA ALA A 30 0.54 2.68 8.64
C ALA A 30 0.53 1.17 8.48
N ALA A 31 1.17 0.46 9.43
CA ALA A 31 1.06 -0.99 9.51
C ALA A 31 -0.40 -1.40 9.74
N PHE A 32 -0.93 -2.20 8.83
CA PHE A 32 -2.28 -2.74 8.86
C PHE A 32 -2.33 -4.08 9.57
N LEU A 33 -1.38 -4.97 9.27
CA LEU A 33 -1.25 -6.29 9.88
C LEU A 33 0.06 -6.36 10.67
N ARG A 34 -0.01 -6.83 11.91
CA ARG A 34 1.17 -7.08 12.76
C ARG A 34 1.20 -8.55 13.15
N ALA A 35 2.25 -9.24 12.75
CA ALA A 35 2.59 -10.58 13.18
C ALA A 35 3.79 -10.52 14.14
N GLU A 36 4.14 -11.66 14.73
CA GLU A 36 5.27 -11.77 15.66
C GLU A 36 6.61 -11.36 15.03
N THR A 37 6.80 -11.64 13.75
CA THR A 37 8.08 -11.43 13.05
C THR A 37 8.04 -10.36 11.96
N TYR A 38 6.86 -9.83 11.62
CA TYR A 38 6.70 -8.83 10.56
C TYR A 38 5.54 -7.88 10.82
N SER A 39 5.59 -6.72 10.18
CA SER A 39 4.48 -5.78 10.10
C SER A 39 4.28 -5.40 8.64
N LEU A 40 3.04 -5.45 8.16
CA LEU A 40 2.69 -5.15 6.78
C LEU A 40 1.70 -4.00 6.71
N THR A 41 1.94 -3.11 5.76
CA THR A 41 1.00 -2.11 5.27
C THR A 41 -0.09 -2.77 4.42
N ALA A 42 -1.20 -2.06 4.20
CA ALA A 42 -2.26 -2.58 3.33
C ALA A 42 -1.74 -2.86 1.91
N ARG A 43 -0.84 -2.03 1.40
CA ARG A 43 -0.21 -2.25 0.10
C ARG A 43 0.63 -3.52 0.05
N GLU A 44 1.44 -3.77 1.08
CA GLU A 44 2.27 -4.97 1.15
C GLU A 44 1.42 -6.24 1.25
N ILE A 45 0.26 -6.18 1.91
CA ILE A 45 -0.72 -7.27 1.92
C ILE A 45 -1.21 -7.57 0.49
N VAL A 46 -1.58 -6.54 -0.28
CA VAL A 46 -1.98 -6.74 -1.68
C VAL A 46 -0.85 -7.32 -2.50
N TYR A 47 0.40 -6.89 -2.29
CA TYR A 47 1.53 -7.46 -2.99
C TYR A 47 1.82 -8.92 -2.62
N ALA A 48 1.72 -9.28 -1.34
CA ALA A 48 1.87 -10.67 -0.90
C ALA A 48 0.80 -11.58 -1.52
N LEU A 49 -0.46 -11.13 -1.53
CA LEU A 49 -1.56 -11.84 -2.17
C LEU A 49 -1.38 -11.92 -3.70
N ALA A 50 -0.96 -10.84 -4.36
CA ALA A 50 -0.70 -10.81 -5.80
C ALA A 50 0.45 -11.76 -6.20
N ALA A 51 1.48 -11.85 -5.37
CA ALA A 51 2.56 -12.80 -5.55
C ALA A 51 2.09 -14.24 -5.36
N HIS A 52 1.21 -14.50 -4.39
CA HIS A 52 0.58 -15.82 -4.22
C HIS A 52 -0.26 -16.20 -5.46
N LEU A 53 -1.14 -15.30 -5.92
CA LEU A 53 -1.95 -15.49 -7.13
C LEU A 53 -1.10 -15.79 -8.36
N THR A 54 0.05 -15.12 -8.47
CA THR A 54 1.02 -15.35 -9.55
C THR A 54 1.62 -16.75 -9.50
N ASN A 55 2.04 -17.19 -8.32
CA ASN A 55 2.81 -18.42 -8.17
C ASN A 55 1.93 -19.68 -8.16
N PHE A 56 0.71 -19.56 -7.62
CA PHE A 56 -0.17 -20.69 -7.34
C PHE A 56 -1.53 -20.59 -8.04
N GLY A 57 -1.79 -19.51 -8.80
CA GLY A 57 -3.05 -19.26 -9.47
C GLY A 57 -4.11 -18.66 -8.55
N ASP A 58 -5.33 -18.46 -9.08
CA ASP A 58 -6.48 -17.89 -8.35
C ASP A 58 -7.18 -18.91 -7.44
N THR A 59 -6.40 -19.62 -6.62
CA THR A 59 -6.88 -20.61 -5.66
C THR A 59 -7.55 -19.97 -4.44
N LEU A 60 -7.30 -18.66 -4.22
CA LEU A 60 -7.90 -17.86 -3.16
C LEU A 60 -9.40 -17.63 -3.39
N ALA A 61 -9.87 -17.68 -4.65
CA ALA A 61 -11.28 -17.53 -4.99
C ALA A 61 -12.15 -18.76 -4.66
N ILE A 62 -11.53 -19.92 -4.44
CA ILE A 62 -12.22 -21.22 -4.30
C ILE A 62 -12.24 -21.67 -2.82
N GLN A 63 -11.98 -20.78 -1.86
CA GLN A 63 -11.91 -21.09 -0.42
C GLN A 63 -10.89 -22.19 -0.03
N VAL A 64 -9.89 -22.45 -0.87
CA VAL A 64 -8.90 -23.52 -0.61
C VAL A 64 -7.80 -23.06 0.34
N VAL A 65 -7.38 -21.80 0.23
CA VAL A 65 -6.30 -21.22 1.04
C VAL A 65 -6.77 -19.94 1.69
N ASP A 66 -6.63 -19.86 3.01
CA ASP A 66 -6.94 -18.66 3.78
C ASP A 66 -5.95 -17.53 3.42
N PRO A 67 -6.42 -16.29 3.15
CA PRO A 67 -5.57 -15.15 2.81
C PRO A 67 -4.44 -14.84 3.81
N LEU A 68 -4.64 -15.03 5.13
CA LEU A 68 -3.55 -14.89 6.11
C LEU A 68 -2.52 -16.00 5.94
N THR A 69 -2.95 -17.23 5.65
CA THR A 69 -2.02 -18.33 5.37
C THR A 69 -1.18 -18.06 4.13
N ALA A 70 -1.79 -17.49 3.07
CA ALA A 70 -1.07 -17.09 1.87
C ALA A 70 -0.04 -15.98 2.15
N ILE A 71 -0.41 -14.98 2.97
CA ILE A 71 0.49 -13.90 3.40
C ILE A 71 1.64 -14.47 4.25
N ASP A 72 1.35 -15.32 5.23
CA ASP A 72 2.38 -15.88 6.12
C ASP A 72 3.36 -16.78 5.37
N ALA A 73 2.86 -17.63 4.47
CA ALA A 73 3.71 -18.43 3.59
C ALA A 73 4.61 -17.53 2.73
N HIS A 74 4.07 -16.43 2.19
CA HIS A 74 4.88 -15.52 1.40
C HIS A 74 5.94 -14.82 2.24
N MET A 75 5.58 -14.29 3.41
CA MET A 75 6.54 -13.63 4.31
C MET A 75 7.64 -14.58 4.82
N ARG A 76 7.34 -15.86 5.02
CA ARG A 76 8.31 -16.87 5.48
C ARG A 76 9.24 -17.38 4.38
N PHE A 77 8.73 -17.56 3.16
CA PHE A 77 9.48 -18.22 2.08
C PHE A 77 9.94 -17.27 0.97
N ASN A 78 9.33 -16.09 0.84
CA ASN A 78 9.64 -15.12 -0.21
C ASN A 78 9.52 -13.66 0.26
N GLY A 79 10.65 -13.07 0.68
CA GLY A 79 10.69 -11.68 1.15
C GLY A 79 10.60 -10.60 0.05
N ASP A 80 10.65 -10.97 -1.25
CA ASP A 80 10.46 -10.01 -2.34
C ASP A 80 9.01 -9.99 -2.81
N LEU A 81 8.24 -9.05 -2.28
CA LEU A 81 6.83 -8.81 -2.58
C LEU A 81 6.58 -8.30 -4.01
N THR A 82 7.62 -7.88 -4.72
CA THR A 82 7.49 -7.21 -6.03
C THR A 82 8.09 -8.01 -7.18
N ALA A 83 8.83 -9.08 -6.90
CA ALA A 83 9.46 -9.95 -7.90
C ALA A 83 8.49 -10.42 -8.99
N TRP A 84 7.23 -10.68 -8.62
CA TRP A 84 6.18 -11.12 -9.54
C TRP A 84 5.86 -10.09 -10.63
N THR A 85 6.23 -8.82 -10.47
CA THR A 85 5.97 -7.79 -11.49
C THR A 85 6.97 -7.84 -12.64
N ARG A 86 8.12 -8.52 -12.48
CA ARG A 86 9.18 -8.57 -13.49
C ARG A 86 8.72 -9.30 -14.74
N GLY A 87 8.95 -8.70 -15.91
CA GLY A 87 8.61 -9.28 -17.20
C GLY A 87 7.12 -9.21 -17.56
N ARG A 88 6.30 -8.50 -16.78
CA ARG A 88 4.86 -8.33 -17.03
C ARG A 88 4.53 -6.95 -17.53
N THR A 89 3.42 -6.84 -18.27
CA THR A 89 2.93 -5.54 -18.72
C THR A 89 2.31 -4.77 -17.54
N PRO A 90 2.32 -3.43 -17.59
CA PRO A 90 1.66 -2.61 -16.57
C PRO A 90 0.18 -2.95 -16.39
N THR A 91 -0.50 -3.32 -17.47
CA THR A 91 -1.91 -3.74 -17.47
C THR A 91 -2.11 -5.04 -16.70
N ASP A 92 -1.27 -6.05 -16.94
CA ASP A 92 -1.34 -7.31 -16.19
C ASP A 92 -1.05 -7.10 -14.71
N VAL A 93 -0.05 -6.28 -14.39
CA VAL A 93 0.29 -5.92 -13.01
C VAL A 93 -0.87 -5.18 -12.34
N ALA A 94 -1.58 -4.31 -13.05
CA ALA A 94 -2.78 -3.66 -12.54
C ALA A 94 -3.94 -4.65 -12.31
N ALA A 95 -4.16 -5.60 -13.22
CA ALA A 95 -5.22 -6.60 -13.10
C ALA A 95 -4.99 -7.54 -11.90
N VAL A 96 -3.77 -8.04 -11.72
CA VAL A 96 -3.42 -8.90 -10.57
C VAL A 96 -3.52 -8.13 -9.26
N ARG A 97 -3.07 -6.85 -9.22
CA ARG A 97 -3.24 -5.99 -8.04
C ARG A 97 -4.71 -5.77 -7.70
N ALA A 98 -5.53 -5.43 -8.69
CA ALA A 98 -6.96 -5.21 -8.46
C ALA A 98 -7.65 -6.47 -7.92
N ARG A 99 -7.28 -7.65 -8.43
CA ARG A 99 -7.79 -8.93 -7.92
C ARG A 99 -7.34 -9.20 -6.48
N ALA A 100 -6.07 -8.99 -6.17
CA ALA A 100 -5.54 -9.17 -4.83
C ALA A 100 -6.15 -8.16 -3.82
N GLU A 101 -6.39 -6.92 -4.24
CA GLU A 101 -7.08 -5.91 -3.44
C GLU A 101 -8.53 -6.32 -3.16
N GLN A 102 -9.23 -6.87 -4.15
CA GLN A 102 -10.59 -7.39 -3.95
C GLN A 102 -10.60 -8.51 -2.90
N ILE A 103 -9.70 -9.49 -3.00
CA ILE A 103 -9.58 -10.58 -2.02
C ILE A 103 -9.28 -10.03 -0.62
N ALA A 104 -8.38 -9.05 -0.50
CA ALA A 104 -8.07 -8.42 0.77
C ALA A 104 -9.31 -7.71 1.36
N ARG A 105 -10.08 -7.00 0.54
CA ARG A 105 -11.33 -6.36 0.98
C ARG A 105 -12.39 -7.36 1.38
N ASP A 106 -12.53 -8.46 0.65
CA ASP A 106 -13.50 -9.51 0.98
C ASP A 106 -13.14 -10.19 2.32
N TYR A 107 -11.84 -10.34 2.62
CA TYR A 107 -11.37 -10.96 3.85
C TYR A 107 -11.38 -10.02 5.07
N PHE A 108 -10.75 -8.85 4.96
CA PHE A 108 -10.61 -7.90 6.06
C PHE A 108 -11.84 -6.98 6.21
N GLY A 109 -12.77 -7.02 5.25
CA GLY A 109 -13.99 -6.25 5.25
C GLY A 109 -13.74 -4.74 5.18
N THR A 110 -14.60 -4.00 5.87
CA THR A 110 -14.61 -2.52 5.88
C THR A 110 -13.37 -1.90 6.52
N TYR A 111 -12.54 -2.68 7.21
CA TYR A 111 -11.29 -2.19 7.79
C TYR A 111 -10.19 -2.01 6.75
N PHE A 112 -10.23 -2.74 5.63
CA PHE A 112 -9.19 -2.64 4.62
C PHE A 112 -9.28 -1.32 3.83
N PRO A 113 -8.24 -0.47 3.84
CA PRO A 113 -8.29 0.80 3.14
C PRO A 113 -8.22 0.61 1.63
N ALA A 114 -8.76 1.57 0.87
CA ALA A 114 -8.46 1.69 -0.55
C ALA A 114 -7.01 2.15 -0.74
N ILE A 115 -6.28 1.51 -1.65
CA ILE A 115 -4.87 1.81 -1.88
C ILE A 115 -4.77 2.69 -3.14
N PRO A 116 -4.19 3.90 -3.07
CA PRO A 116 -3.88 4.68 -4.27
C PRO A 116 -2.67 4.05 -4.96
N TRP A 117 -2.80 3.71 -6.24
CA TRP A 117 -1.75 3.05 -7.04
C TRP A 117 -1.07 3.98 -8.04
#